data_AF-A0A377YUU3-F1
#
_entry.id   AF-A0A377YUU3-F1
#
_cell.length_a   1.000
_cell.length_b   1.000
_cell.length_c   1.000
_cell.angle_alpha   90.00
_cell.angle_beta   90.00
_cell.angle_gamma   90.00
#
_symmetry.space_group_name_H-M   'P 1'
#
loop_
_entity.id
_entity.type
_entity.pdbx_description
1 polymer ?
#
loop_
_entity_poly.entity_id
_entity_poly.type
_entity_poly.pdbx_seq_one_letter_code
_entity_poly.pdbx_strand_id
1 'polypeptide(L)'
;MQEIAQQIREADGVVIVTPEYNYSVPGGLKNAIDWLSRLPEQPLSGKPVLIQTSSMGAIGGARCQYHLRQILVFLDAMVMNKPEFMGGVIQNKVDPQAGEVVDQSTLDHLRGQLTAFGDYIRRVKA
;
A
#
# COMPACT_ATOMS: atom_id res chain seq x y z
N MET A 1 12.71 -5.42 -13.05
CA MET A 1 11.28 -5.14 -13.32
C MET A 1 10.48 -6.37 -13.72
N GLN A 2 11.00 -7.28 -14.57
CA GLN A 2 10.25 -8.49 -14.95
C GLN A 2 9.97 -9.41 -13.75
N GLU A 3 10.95 -9.62 -12.88
CA GLU A 3 10.80 -10.47 -11.68
C GLU A 3 9.71 -9.97 -10.73
N ILE A 4 9.75 -8.69 -10.34
CA ILE A 4 8.70 -8.09 -9.49
C ILE A 4 7.33 -8.12 -10.16
N ALA A 5 7.24 -7.94 -11.48
CA ALA A 5 5.99 -8.05 -12.20
C ALA A 5 5.42 -9.47 -12.11
N GLN A 6 6.27 -10.49 -12.24
CA GLN A 6 5.84 -11.88 -12.11
C GLN A 6 5.33 -12.19 -10.70
N GLN A 7 6.05 -11.75 -9.66
CA GLN A 7 5.60 -11.91 -8.27
C GLN A 7 4.25 -11.22 -8.03
N ILE A 8 4.03 -10.02 -8.59
CA ILE A 8 2.75 -9.31 -8.50
C ILE A 8 1.64 -10.10 -9.22
N ARG A 9 1.91 -10.66 -10.40
CA ARG A 9 0.91 -11.45 -11.15
C ARG A 9 0.47 -12.68 -10.35
N GLU A 10 1.42 -13.40 -9.78
CA GLU A 10 1.20 -14.60 -8.97
C GLU A 10 0.50 -14.32 -7.64
N ALA A 11 0.73 -13.14 -7.05
CA ALA A 11 0.13 -12.77 -5.77
C ALA A 11 -1.40 -12.59 -5.85
N ASP A 12 -2.10 -12.92 -4.77
CA ASP A 12 -3.55 -12.69 -4.67
C ASP A 12 -3.94 -11.22 -4.52
N GLY A 13 -3.05 -10.43 -3.92
CA GLY A 13 -3.19 -8.99 -3.73
C GLY A 13 -1.85 -8.38 -3.34
N VAL A 14 -1.75 -7.05 -3.43
CA VAL A 14 -0.53 -6.31 -3.14
C VAL A 14 -0.79 -5.30 -2.03
N VAL A 15 0.10 -5.24 -1.03
CA VAL A 15 0.12 -4.18 -0.03
C VAL A 15 1.25 -3.20 -0.37
N ILE A 16 0.92 -1.95 -0.65
CA ILE A 16 1.90 -0.89 -0.87
C ILE A 16 2.12 -0.15 0.46
N VAL A 17 3.29 -0.38 1.07
CA VAL A 17 3.73 0.32 2.27
C VAL A 17 4.72 1.41 1.86
N THR A 18 4.39 2.68 2.11
CA THR A 18 5.21 3.79 1.61
C THR A 18 5.15 5.04 2.51
N PRO A 19 6.23 5.83 2.65
CA PRO A 19 6.14 7.15 3.26
C PRO A 19 5.48 8.15 2.32
N GLU A 20 5.16 9.35 2.83
CA GLU A 20 4.80 10.51 2.02
C GLU A 20 6.01 11.44 1.88
N TYR A 21 6.44 11.71 0.65
CA TYR A 21 7.50 12.67 0.36
C TYR A 21 6.92 13.88 -0.37
N ASN A 22 7.12 15.07 0.20
CA ASN A 22 6.66 16.35 -0.36
C ASN A 22 5.18 16.34 -0.78
N TYR A 23 4.31 15.89 0.13
CA TYR A 23 2.85 15.81 -0.05
C TYR A 23 2.39 14.89 -1.20
N SER A 24 3.25 13.97 -1.63
CA SER A 24 2.94 13.06 -2.72
C SER A 24 3.63 11.71 -2.54
N VAL A 25 3.46 10.87 -3.57
CA VAL A 25 4.11 9.57 -3.69
C VAL A 25 5.63 9.75 -3.86
N PRO A 26 6.47 9.00 -3.14
CA PRO A 26 7.91 9.04 -3.34
C PRO A 26 8.31 8.76 -4.80
N GLY A 27 9.24 9.57 -5.33
CA GLY A 27 9.63 9.49 -6.75
C GLY A 27 10.14 8.11 -7.17
N GLY A 28 10.87 7.41 -6.29
CA GLY A 28 11.33 6.04 -6.56
C GLY A 28 10.20 5.03 -6.69
N LEU A 29 9.20 5.08 -5.80
CA LEU A 29 8.00 4.23 -5.89
C LEU A 29 7.21 4.56 -7.16
N LYS A 30 7.00 5.84 -7.44
CA LYS A 30 6.32 6.28 -8.67
C LYS A 30 7.05 5.79 -9.93
N ASN A 31 8.38 5.85 -9.96
CA ASN A 31 9.15 5.35 -11.08
C ASN A 31 9.04 3.82 -11.26
N ALA A 32 9.02 3.06 -10.16
CA ALA A 32 8.77 1.62 -10.24
C ALA A 32 7.37 1.33 -10.81
N ILE A 33 6.35 2.07 -10.38
CA ILE A 33 4.99 2.00 -10.93
C ILE A 33 4.99 2.35 -12.43
N ASP A 34 5.75 3.36 -12.85
CA ASP A 34 5.87 3.75 -14.26
C ASP A 34 6.43 2.63 -15.12
N TRP A 35 7.48 1.95 -14.67
CA TRP A 35 8.02 0.78 -15.36
C TRP A 35 7.02 -0.38 -15.43
N LEU A 36 6.33 -0.69 -14.31
CA LEU A 36 5.29 -1.74 -14.29
C LEU A 36 4.15 -1.40 -15.25
N SER A 37 3.75 -0.13 -15.35
CA SER A 37 2.67 0.33 -16.23
C SER A 37 2.91 0.04 -17.71
N ARG A 38 4.18 -0.17 -18.11
CA ARG A 38 4.55 -0.36 -19.51
C ARG A 38 4.66 -1.81 -19.96
N LEU A 39 4.61 -2.75 -19.04
CA LEU A 39 4.73 -4.16 -19.38
C LEU A 39 3.47 -4.66 -20.10
N PRO A 40 3.61 -5.60 -21.07
CA PRO A 40 2.50 -6.42 -21.52
C PRO A 40 1.88 -7.14 -20.33
N GLU A 41 0.55 -7.33 -20.37
CA GLU A 41 -0.21 -7.88 -19.23
C GLU A 41 0.16 -7.13 -17.94
N GLN A 42 -0.19 -5.84 -17.95
CA GLN A 42 0.18 -4.89 -16.91
C GLN A 42 -0.18 -5.49 -15.54
N PRO A 43 0.80 -5.68 -14.63
CA PRO A 43 0.66 -6.58 -13.49
C PRO A 43 -0.32 -6.09 -12.40
N LEU A 44 -0.69 -4.81 -12.41
CA LEU A 44 -1.63 -4.20 -11.46
C LEU A 44 -3.07 -4.13 -11.99
N SER A 45 -3.33 -4.38 -13.27
CA SER A 45 -4.69 -4.40 -13.83
C SER A 45 -5.50 -5.53 -13.19
N GLY A 46 -6.68 -5.19 -12.66
CA GLY A 46 -7.54 -6.09 -11.89
C GLY A 46 -6.95 -6.56 -10.56
N LYS A 47 -5.74 -6.13 -10.18
CA LYS A 47 -5.06 -6.61 -8.96
C LYS A 47 -5.66 -5.94 -7.73
N PRO A 48 -6.06 -6.70 -6.70
CA PRO A 48 -6.43 -6.12 -5.40
C PRO A 48 -5.24 -5.41 -4.76
N VAL A 49 -5.42 -4.16 -4.35
CA VAL A 49 -4.36 -3.34 -3.73
C VAL A 49 -4.82 -2.77 -2.39
N LEU A 50 -3.97 -2.89 -1.39
CA LEU A 50 -4.07 -2.22 -0.10
C LEU A 50 -2.97 -1.15 0.02
N ILE A 51 -3.30 0.00 0.60
CA ILE A 51 -2.35 1.09 0.83
C ILE A 51 -2.15 1.28 2.34
N GLN A 52 -0.89 1.38 2.75
CA GLN A 52 -0.48 1.72 4.11
C GLN A 52 0.59 2.81 4.05
N THR A 53 0.42 3.87 4.82
CA THR A 53 1.42 4.92 4.94
C THR A 53 1.78 5.17 6.39
N SER A 54 3.03 5.53 6.64
CA SER A 54 3.51 5.94 7.96
C SER A 54 4.36 7.19 7.84
N SER A 55 4.33 8.02 8.88
CA SER A 55 5.08 9.28 8.93
C SER A 55 5.46 9.60 10.37
N MET A 56 6.50 10.42 10.54
CA MET A 56 6.80 11.00 11.84
C MET A 56 5.82 12.10 12.26
N GLY A 57 5.13 12.70 11.28
CA GLY A 57 4.08 13.70 11.52
C GLY A 57 2.71 13.06 11.79
N ALA A 58 1.80 13.85 12.37
CA ALA A 58 0.47 13.38 12.79
C ALA A 58 -0.43 12.92 11.63
N ILE A 59 -0.24 13.45 10.43
CA ILE A 59 -1.09 13.13 9.25
C ILE A 59 -0.82 11.72 8.70
N GLY A 60 0.31 11.10 9.04
CA GLY A 60 0.57 9.70 8.71
C GLY A 60 0.64 9.37 7.21
N GLY A 61 0.84 10.37 6.34
CA GLY A 61 0.98 10.18 4.89
C GLY A 61 -0.31 10.16 4.08
N ALA A 62 -1.41 10.71 4.63
CA ALA A 62 -2.71 10.70 3.96
C ALA A 62 -2.71 11.30 2.54
N ARG A 63 -1.90 12.33 2.25
CA ARG A 63 -1.91 13.00 0.93
C ARG A 63 -1.32 12.09 -0.14
N CYS A 64 -0.24 11.38 0.21
CA CYS A 64 0.34 10.35 -0.64
C CYS A 64 -0.70 9.29 -1.04
N GLN A 65 -1.54 8.83 -0.11
CA GLN A 65 -2.56 7.81 -0.41
C GLN A 65 -3.53 8.26 -1.50
N TYR A 66 -4.03 9.49 -1.44
CA TYR A 66 -4.99 9.98 -2.43
C TYR A 66 -4.36 10.18 -3.81
N HIS A 67 -3.13 10.68 -3.89
CA HIS A 67 -2.39 10.72 -5.17
C HIS A 67 -2.11 9.30 -5.70
N LEU A 68 -1.74 8.36 -4.83
CA LEU A 68 -1.50 6.98 -5.21
C LEU A 68 -2.79 6.31 -5.70
N ARG A 69 -3.93 6.54 -5.06
CA ARG A 69 -5.25 6.09 -5.53
C ARG A 69 -5.54 6.61 -6.93
N GLN A 70 -5.31 7.90 -7.20
CA GLN A 70 -5.50 8.46 -8.54
C GLN A 70 -4.61 7.78 -9.60
N ILE A 71 -3.34 7.50 -9.27
CA ILE A 71 -2.41 6.77 -10.16
C ILE A 71 -2.93 5.34 -10.41
N LEU A 72 -3.36 4.65 -9.37
CA LEU A 72 -3.81 3.26 -9.44
C LEU A 72 -5.13 3.09 -10.19
N VAL A 73 -5.98 4.13 -10.26
CA VAL A 73 -7.17 4.15 -11.12
C VAL A 73 -6.79 4.00 -12.59
N PHE A 74 -5.76 4.71 -13.07
CA PHE A 74 -5.30 4.56 -14.47
C PHE A 74 -4.77 3.15 -14.77
N LEU A 75 -4.18 2.50 -13.77
CA LEU A 75 -3.65 1.14 -13.90
C LEU A 75 -4.72 0.05 -13.71
N ASP A 76 -5.99 0.45 -13.55
CA ASP A 76 -7.11 -0.48 -13.32
C ASP A 76 -6.91 -1.39 -12.10
N ALA A 77 -6.22 -0.89 -11.07
CA ALA A 77 -6.04 -1.63 -9.84
C ALA A 77 -7.30 -1.56 -8.95
N MET A 78 -7.63 -2.67 -8.30
CA MET A 78 -8.77 -2.79 -7.40
C MET A 78 -8.37 -2.36 -5.99
N VAL A 79 -8.38 -1.06 -5.72
CA VAL A 79 -7.90 -0.51 -4.43
C VAL A 79 -8.98 -0.63 -3.36
N MET A 80 -8.66 -1.22 -2.21
CA MET A 80 -9.58 -1.31 -1.08
C MET A 80 -9.88 0.09 -0.50
N ASN A 81 -11.15 0.35 -0.19
CA ASN A 81 -11.59 1.65 0.34
C ASN A 81 -11.35 1.77 1.85
N LYS A 82 -11.82 0.81 2.65
CA LYS A 82 -11.78 0.85 4.12
C LYS A 82 -11.46 -0.54 4.71
N PRO A 83 -10.91 -0.60 5.94
CA PRO A 83 -10.36 0.53 6.71
C PRO A 83 -9.06 1.06 6.08
N GLU A 84 -8.84 2.37 6.19
CA GLU A 84 -7.56 3.00 5.80
C GLU A 84 -6.57 2.96 6.97
N PHE A 85 -5.26 2.99 6.67
CA PHE A 85 -4.21 3.01 7.69
C PHE A 85 -3.25 4.17 7.41
N MET A 86 -3.18 5.12 8.33
CA MET A 86 -2.22 6.22 8.34
C MET A 86 -1.48 6.22 9.68
N GLY A 87 -0.28 5.64 9.70
CA GLY A 87 0.59 5.55 10.87
C GLY A 87 1.24 6.88 11.21
N GLY A 88 0.52 7.76 11.89
CA GLY A 88 1.07 9.01 12.42
C GLY A 88 1.97 8.80 13.63
N VAL A 89 3.01 9.64 13.75
CA VAL A 89 3.98 9.62 14.86
C VAL A 89 4.60 8.23 15.06
N ILE A 90 4.91 7.55 13.95
CA ILE A 90 5.27 6.12 13.93
C ILE A 90 6.54 5.80 14.73
N GLN A 91 7.45 6.77 14.87
CA GLN A 91 8.70 6.64 15.62
C GLN A 91 8.49 6.29 17.10
N ASN A 92 7.33 6.61 17.68
CA ASN A 92 6.99 6.29 19.07
C ASN A 92 6.32 4.91 19.22
N LYS A 93 6.13 4.19 18.12
CA LYS A 93 5.30 2.98 18.03
C LYS A 93 6.07 1.76 17.53
N VAL A 94 7.35 1.93 17.24
CA VAL A 94 8.25 0.91 16.74
C VAL A 94 9.38 0.69 17.74
N ASP A 95 9.82 -0.56 17.86
CA ASP A 95 11.07 -0.89 18.54
C ASP A 95 12.24 -0.63 17.57
N PRO A 96 13.15 0.32 17.86
CA PRO A 96 14.26 0.63 16.97
C PRO A 96 15.27 -0.50 16.81
N GLN A 97 15.39 -1.41 17.78
CA GLN A 97 16.32 -2.54 17.74
C GLN A 97 15.74 -3.70 16.94
N ALA A 98 14.47 -4.05 17.21
CA ALA A 98 13.80 -5.12 16.47
C ALA A 98 13.39 -4.69 15.05
N GLY A 99 13.16 -3.39 14.82
CA GLY A 99 12.63 -2.89 13.55
C GLY A 99 11.14 -3.22 13.36
N GLU A 100 10.41 -3.45 14.45
CA GLU A 100 9.02 -3.93 14.44
C GLU A 100 8.07 -2.93 15.11
N VAL A 101 6.80 -2.96 14.72
CA VAL A 101 5.73 -2.21 15.41
C VAL A 101 5.41 -2.91 16.72
N VAL A 102 5.47 -2.17 17.83
CA VAL A 102 5.18 -2.70 19.18
C VAL A 102 3.95 -2.06 19.82
N ASP A 103 3.46 -0.94 19.29
CA ASP A 103 2.24 -0.32 19.79
C ASP A 103 1.01 -1.20 19.49
N GLN A 104 0.35 -1.66 20.56
CA GLN A 104 -0.75 -2.63 20.46
C GLN A 104 -1.92 -2.09 19.63
N SER A 105 -2.26 -0.81 19.76
CA SER A 105 -3.36 -0.20 19.00
C SER A 105 -3.08 -0.19 17.50
N THR A 106 -1.82 0.07 17.13
CA THR A 106 -1.37 0.05 15.73
C THR A 106 -1.37 -1.38 15.19
N LEU A 107 -0.92 -2.37 15.97
CA LEU A 107 -0.97 -3.78 15.60
C LEU A 107 -2.40 -4.26 15.36
N ASP A 108 -3.34 -3.88 16.22
CA ASP A 108 -4.74 -4.30 16.08
C ASP A 108 -5.41 -3.67 14.85
N HIS A 109 -5.10 -2.41 14.56
CA HIS A 109 -5.56 -1.75 13.32
C HIS A 109 -4.99 -2.44 12.07
N LEU A 110 -3.68 -2.73 12.05
CA LEU A 110 -3.03 -3.43 10.93
C LEU A 110 -3.64 -4.83 10.72
N ARG A 111 -3.85 -5.59 11.79
CA ARG A 111 -4.52 -6.91 11.73
C ARG A 111 -5.93 -6.78 11.16
N GLY A 112 -6.74 -5.86 11.69
CA GLY A 112 -8.10 -5.63 11.21
C GLY A 112 -8.13 -5.24 9.73
N GLN A 113 -7.19 -4.40 9.29
CA GLN A 113 -7.06 -4.01 7.89
C GLN A 113 -6.68 -5.20 6.99
N LEU A 114 -5.74 -6.05 7.41
CA LEU A 114 -5.36 -7.25 6.66
C LEU A 114 -6.50 -8.28 6.60
N THR A 115 -7.28 -8.45 7.67
CA THR A 115 -8.49 -9.28 7.65
C THR A 115 -9.49 -8.76 6.62
N ALA A 116 -9.80 -7.46 6.65
CA ALA A 116 -10.69 -6.84 5.67
C ALA A 116 -10.14 -6.95 4.24
N PHE A 117 -8.83 -6.87 4.05
CA PHE A 117 -8.21 -7.05 2.73
C PHE A 117 -8.32 -8.49 2.23
N GLY A 118 -8.19 -9.48 3.10
CA GLY A 118 -8.44 -10.88 2.77
C GLY A 118 -9.88 -11.11 2.29
N ASP A 119 -10.87 -10.51 2.96
CA ASP A 119 -12.27 -10.53 2.52
C ASP A 119 -12.48 -9.80 1.18
N TYR A 120 -11.84 -8.65 1.02
CA TYR A 120 -11.89 -7.87 -0.21
C TYR A 120 -11.34 -8.64 -1.42
N ILE A 121 -10.18 -9.31 -1.27
CA ILE A 121 -9.58 -10.15 -2.31
C ILE A 121 -10.57 -11.24 -2.75
N ARG A 122 -11.19 -11.95 -1.80
CA ARG A 122 -12.20 -12.97 -2.11
C ARG A 122 -13.39 -12.41 -2.88
N ARG A 123 -13.85 -11.21 -2.50
CA ARG A 123 -15.01 -10.57 -3.13
C ARG A 123 -14.77 -10.15 -4.58
N VAL A 124 -13.58 -9.62 -4.90
CA VAL A 124 -13.31 -9.08 -6.24
C VAL A 124 -12.74 -10.10 -7.22
N LYS A 125 -12.34 -11.29 -6.73
CA LYS A 125 -11.93 -12.43 -7.56
C LYS A 125 -13.06 -13.43 -7.86
N ALA A 126 -14.19 -13.32 -7.16
CA ALA A 126 -15.39 -14.12 -7.41
C ALA A 126 -16.15 -13.58 -8.62
#